data_AF-A0A955LC37-F1
#
_entry.id   AF-A0A955LC37-F1
#
_cell.length_a   1.000
_cell.length_b   1.000
_cell.length_c   1.000
_cell.angle_alpha   90.00
_cell.angle_beta   90.00
_cell.angle_gamma   90.00
#
_symmetry.space_group_name_H-M   'P 1'
#
loop_
_entity.id
_entity.type
_entity.pdbx_description
1 polymer ?
#
loop_
_entity_poly.entity_id
_entity_poly.type
_entity_poly.pdbx_seq_one_letter_code
_entity_poly.pdbx_strand_id
1 'polypeptide(L)'
;MADNSMPKMPRTPGGAPMGVPKQPNTPKSGESFMERLKSDKKTQGIVAAVVLLLVVIVVVAVVVVKKGENASDLSNTLFGSNSQSQDLNSYSRLNGELTTEEGEDAWVTALMIENLASDSVRPQPGLGDAGIVYETLAEGGITRFVAMFSGDIEAEKIGPIRSSRDYYLEFVSEYDALYGHMGGSPQALEAISGLGIKDLDGMYV
;
A
#
# COMPACT_ATOMS: atom_id res chain seq x y z
N MET A 1 35.56 -13.60 -92.01
CA MET A 1 35.93 -12.70 -90.90
C MET A 1 34.82 -12.82 -89.88
N ALA A 2 35.04 -13.58 -88.81
CA ALA A 2 34.07 -13.77 -87.74
C ALA A 2 34.76 -13.36 -86.42
N ASP A 3 34.08 -12.45 -85.74
CA ASP A 3 34.50 -11.61 -84.64
C ASP A 3 34.78 -12.40 -83.35
N ASN A 4 35.90 -12.06 -82.70
CA ASN A 4 36.46 -12.72 -81.53
C ASN A 4 36.22 -11.83 -80.31
N SER A 5 34.99 -11.82 -79.80
CA SER A 5 34.59 -10.95 -78.68
C SER A 5 33.96 -11.76 -77.53
N MET A 6 34.84 -12.30 -76.66
CA MET A 6 34.40 -12.84 -75.36
C MET A 6 33.92 -11.71 -74.43
N PRO A 7 32.79 -11.87 -73.72
CA PRO A 7 32.33 -10.88 -72.76
C PRO A 7 33.18 -10.90 -71.48
N LYS A 8 33.72 -9.73 -71.09
CA LYS A 8 34.48 -9.54 -69.84
C LYS A 8 33.54 -9.52 -68.64
N MET A 9 33.83 -10.36 -67.64
CA MET A 9 33.13 -10.34 -66.35
C MET A 9 33.39 -9.04 -65.56
N PRO A 10 32.41 -8.54 -64.80
CA PRO A 10 32.58 -7.36 -63.97
C PRO A 10 33.49 -7.65 -62.76
N ARG A 11 34.45 -6.76 -62.52
CA ARG A 11 35.31 -6.79 -61.33
C ARG A 11 34.58 -6.16 -60.15
N THR A 12 34.48 -6.87 -59.03
CA THR A 12 34.00 -6.34 -57.75
C THR A 12 34.92 -5.21 -57.24
N PRO A 13 34.40 -4.12 -56.67
CA PRO A 13 35.23 -3.10 -56.04
C PRO A 13 35.93 -3.69 -54.80
N GLY A 14 37.25 -3.48 -54.70
CA GLY A 14 38.02 -3.85 -53.51
C GLY A 14 37.53 -3.06 -52.29
N GLY A 15 37.23 -3.78 -51.20
CA GLY A 15 36.89 -3.18 -49.92
C GLY A 15 38.05 -2.36 -49.36
N ALA A 16 37.75 -1.16 -48.87
CA ALA A 16 38.71 -0.35 -48.13
C ALA A 16 39.14 -1.07 -46.84
N PRO A 17 40.42 -0.99 -46.42
CA PRO A 17 40.83 -1.56 -45.15
C PRO A 17 40.12 -0.83 -44.01
N MET A 18 39.33 -1.57 -43.22
CA MET A 18 38.78 -1.04 -41.97
C MET A 18 39.94 -0.66 -41.04
N GLY A 19 40.03 0.62 -40.69
CA GLY A 19 40.95 1.09 -39.68
C GLY A 19 40.67 0.39 -38.36
N VAL A 20 41.70 -0.23 -37.78
CA VAL A 20 41.63 -0.84 -36.46
C VAL A 20 41.19 0.26 -35.46
N PRO A 21 40.10 0.08 -34.70
CA PRO A 21 39.74 1.04 -33.66
C PRO A 21 40.90 1.14 -32.68
N LYS A 22 41.38 2.37 -32.44
CA LYS A 22 42.38 2.64 -31.40
C LYS A 22 41.85 2.07 -30.09
N GLN A 23 42.52 1.04 -29.57
CA GLN A 23 42.15 0.49 -28.27
C GLN A 23 42.23 1.60 -27.22
N PRO A 24 41.25 1.69 -26.30
CA PRO A 24 41.36 2.58 -25.16
C PRO A 24 42.60 2.18 -24.36
N ASN A 25 43.39 3.17 -23.92
CA ASN A 25 44.61 2.95 -23.15
C ASN A 25 44.31 2.09 -21.91
N THR A 26 44.57 0.79 -21.99
CA THR A 26 44.52 -0.09 -20.82
C THR A 26 45.75 0.16 -19.96
N PRO A 27 45.60 0.29 -18.63
CA PRO A 27 46.73 0.56 -17.73
C PRO A 27 47.74 -0.59 -17.80
N LYS A 28 49.04 -0.25 -17.90
CA LYS A 28 50.12 -1.24 -17.88
C LYS A 28 50.18 -1.90 -16.51
N SER A 29 50.19 -3.23 -16.48
CA SER A 29 50.29 -4.00 -15.24
C SER A 29 51.67 -3.78 -14.61
N GLY A 30 51.74 -3.00 -13.54
CA GLY A 30 52.94 -2.86 -12.72
C GLY A 30 53.17 -1.50 -12.04
N GLU A 31 52.45 -0.44 -12.41
CA GLU A 31 52.67 0.88 -11.79
C GLU A 31 52.04 0.98 -10.40
N SER A 32 52.82 1.41 -9.40
CA SER A 32 52.32 1.56 -8.04
C SER A 32 51.30 2.70 -7.95
N PHE A 33 50.30 2.59 -7.07
CA PHE A 33 49.26 3.61 -6.88
C PHE A 33 49.83 5.02 -6.66
N MET A 34 50.98 5.12 -5.98
CA MET A 34 51.70 6.37 -5.72
C MET A 34 52.30 7.02 -6.98
N GLU A 35 52.71 6.22 -7.98
CA GLU A 35 53.23 6.73 -9.25
C GLU A 35 52.11 7.31 -10.12
N ARG A 36 50.96 6.63 -10.13
CA ARG A 36 49.75 7.09 -10.85
C ARG A 36 49.15 8.36 -10.24
N LEU A 37 49.30 8.53 -8.91
CA LEU A 37 48.91 9.75 -8.20
C LEU A 37 49.78 10.96 -8.55
N LYS A 38 51.03 10.77 -8.99
CA LYS A 38 51.96 11.87 -9.32
C LYS A 38 51.96 12.25 -10.80
N SER A 39 51.58 11.35 -11.70
CA SER A 39 51.74 11.55 -13.15
C SER A 39 50.50 12.12 -13.86
N ASP A 40 49.29 11.86 -13.36
CA ASP A 40 48.05 12.20 -14.06
C ASP A 40 47.21 13.27 -13.33
N LYS A 41 47.09 14.45 -13.95
CA LYS A 41 46.29 15.59 -13.45
C LYS A 41 44.81 15.22 -13.23
N LYS A 42 44.25 14.29 -14.01
CA LYS A 42 42.86 13.82 -13.82
C LYS A 42 42.74 12.94 -12.59
N THR A 43 43.67 12.00 -12.42
CA THR A 43 43.74 11.15 -11.22
C THR A 43 43.97 11.97 -9.95
N GLN A 44 44.82 13.01 -9.99
CA GLN A 44 45.01 13.96 -8.88
C GLN A 44 43.73 14.72 -8.53
N GLY A 45 42.98 15.19 -9.53
CA GLY A 45 41.70 15.86 -9.30
C GLY A 45 40.67 14.98 -8.59
N ILE A 46 40.58 13.71 -9.00
CA ILE A 46 39.67 12.73 -8.37
C ILE A 46 40.11 12.45 -6.93
N VAL A 47 41.40 12.19 -6.70
CA VAL A 47 41.90 11.91 -5.35
C VAL A 47 41.73 13.12 -4.43
N ALA A 48 41.99 14.34 -4.92
CA ALA A 48 41.76 15.57 -4.16
C ALA A 48 40.28 15.74 -3.79
N ALA A 49 39.35 15.47 -4.71
CA ALA A 49 37.92 15.53 -4.45
C ALA A 49 37.47 14.48 -3.41
N VAL A 50 37.99 13.25 -3.50
CA VAL A 50 37.70 12.18 -2.53
C VAL A 50 38.26 12.52 -1.14
N VAL A 51 39.49 13.05 -1.07
CA VAL A 51 40.07 13.50 0.20
C VAL A 51 39.27 14.66 0.80
N LEU A 52 38.83 15.62 -0.02
CA LEU A 52 38.02 16.74 0.44
C LEU A 52 36.65 16.26 0.96
N LEU A 53 36.02 15.31 0.28
CA LEU A 53 34.79 14.67 0.75
C LEU A 53 34.99 13.96 2.09
N LEU A 54 36.07 13.18 2.24
CA LEU A 54 36.39 12.50 3.50
C LEU A 54 36.65 13.49 4.64
N VAL A 55 37.34 14.60 4.37
CA VAL A 55 37.56 15.67 5.36
C VAL A 55 36.25 16.29 5.79
N VAL A 56 35.33 16.56 4.86
CA VAL A 56 33.99 17.11 5.18
C VAL A 56 33.21 16.13 6.06
N ILE A 57 33.22 14.84 5.75
CA ILE A 57 32.55 13.81 6.56
C ILE A 57 33.11 13.76 7.99
N VAL A 58 34.44 13.81 8.14
CA VAL A 58 35.09 13.81 9.46
C VAL A 58 34.75 15.07 10.25
N VAL A 59 34.73 16.25 9.62
CA VAL A 59 34.35 17.50 10.29
C VAL A 59 32.91 17.44 10.75
N VAL A 60 31.98 16.96 9.91
CA VAL A 60 30.57 16.78 10.28
C VAL A 60 30.43 15.81 11.45
N ALA A 61 31.11 14.67 11.43
CA ALA A 61 31.08 13.69 12.52
C ALA A 61 31.60 14.28 13.84
N VAL A 62 32.68 15.07 13.81
CA VAL A 62 33.22 15.75 15.00
C VAL A 62 32.24 16.81 15.53
N VAL A 63 31.56 17.56 14.65
CA VAL A 63 30.55 18.54 15.05
C VAL A 63 29.35 17.85 15.71
N VAL A 64 28.85 16.75 15.14
CA VAL A 64 27.74 15.96 15.72
C VAL A 64 28.10 15.42 17.11
N VAL A 65 29.28 14.82 17.27
CA VAL A 65 29.74 14.27 18.55
C VAL A 65 29.95 15.36 19.61
N LYS A 66 30.46 16.55 19.23
CA LYS A 66 30.71 17.65 20.18
C LYS A 66 29.46 18.44 20.55
N LYS A 67 28.51 18.58 19.61
CA LYS A 67 27.30 19.40 19.80
C LYS A 67 26.14 18.59 20.40
N GLY A 68 26.24 17.26 20.42
CA GLY A 68 25.23 16.38 21.04
C GLY A 68 23.89 16.39 20.29
N GLU A 69 23.88 16.85 19.05
CA GLU A 69 22.69 16.86 18.19
C GLU A 69 22.49 15.46 17.59
N ASN A 70 21.25 14.98 17.55
CA ASN A 70 20.97 13.65 17.03
C ASN A 70 21.20 13.63 15.51
N ALA A 71 21.70 12.53 14.98
CA ALA A 71 21.90 12.34 13.53
C ALA A 71 20.61 12.57 12.73
N SER A 72 19.45 12.36 13.36
CA SER A 72 18.12 12.68 12.84
C SER A 72 17.92 14.18 12.56
N ASP A 73 18.40 15.06 13.43
CA ASP A 73 18.20 16.51 13.31
C ASP A 73 19.03 17.10 12.16
N LEU A 74 20.24 16.56 11.99
CA LEU A 74 21.12 16.92 10.88
C LEU A 74 20.60 16.37 9.55
N SER A 75 20.07 15.14 9.55
CA SER A 75 19.41 14.56 8.36
C SER A 75 18.20 15.39 7.92
N ASN A 76 17.36 15.80 8.87
CA ASN A 76 16.17 16.62 8.59
C ASN A 76 16.53 18.03 8.09
N THR A 77 17.62 18.61 8.59
CA THR A 77 18.11 19.93 8.16
C THR A 77 18.79 19.89 6.79
N LEU A 78 19.52 18.81 6.48
CA LEU A 78 20.28 18.67 5.23
C LEU A 78 19.44 18.18 4.05
N PHE A 79 18.47 17.30 4.31
CA PHE A 79 17.67 16.68 3.25
C PHE A 79 16.25 17.22 3.16
N GLY A 80 15.79 18.00 4.16
CA GLY A 80 14.43 18.50 4.24
C GLY A 80 13.44 17.34 4.32
N SER A 81 12.77 17.14 5.46
CA SER A 81 11.62 16.24 5.47
C SER A 81 10.50 16.88 4.64
N ASN A 82 10.53 16.68 3.32
CA ASN A 82 9.35 16.80 2.50
C ASN A 82 8.59 15.47 2.59
N SER A 83 8.27 15.07 3.82
CA SER A 83 7.08 14.27 4.05
C SER A 83 5.92 15.24 3.84
N GLN A 84 5.53 15.44 2.59
CA GLN A 84 4.16 15.81 2.33
C GLN A 84 3.32 14.58 2.69
N SER A 85 3.02 14.41 3.98
CA SER A 85 1.74 13.85 4.35
C SER A 85 0.73 14.84 3.80
N GLN A 86 0.19 14.55 2.62
CA GLN A 86 -1.02 15.20 2.17
C GLN A 86 -2.06 14.80 3.20
N ASP A 87 -2.32 15.67 4.17
CA ASP A 87 -3.46 15.54 5.07
C ASP A 87 -4.70 15.90 4.24
N LEU A 88 -5.03 15.03 3.29
CA LEU A 88 -6.35 15.00 2.69
C LEU A 88 -7.23 14.45 3.79
N ASN A 89 -8.07 15.31 4.38
CA ASN A 89 -9.15 14.88 5.24
C ASN A 89 -9.88 13.73 4.53
N SER A 90 -9.63 12.51 4.98
CA SER A 90 -10.25 11.30 4.47
C SER A 90 -11.50 11.07 5.29
N TYR A 91 -12.56 10.58 4.67
CA TYR A 91 -13.86 10.42 5.32
C TYR A 91 -14.34 8.99 5.18
N SER A 92 -14.87 8.42 6.25
CA SER A 92 -15.47 7.08 6.21
C SER A 92 -16.62 7.06 5.22
N ARG A 93 -16.63 6.10 4.31
CA ARG A 93 -17.71 5.94 3.32
C ARG A 93 -19.05 5.58 3.93
N LEU A 94 -19.06 5.02 5.15
CA LEU A 94 -20.27 4.57 5.81
C LEU A 94 -21.01 5.70 6.51
N ASN A 95 -20.29 6.56 7.25
CA ASN A 95 -20.89 7.57 8.15
C ASN A 95 -20.41 9.00 7.90
N GLY A 96 -19.39 9.21 7.06
CA GLY A 96 -18.85 10.53 6.72
C GLY A 96 -18.01 11.18 7.82
N GLU A 97 -17.60 10.44 8.85
CA GLU A 97 -16.69 10.95 9.89
C GLU A 97 -15.25 11.03 9.38
N LEU A 98 -14.47 11.96 9.93
CA LEU A 98 -13.04 12.12 9.63
C LEU A 98 -12.29 10.86 10.04
N THR A 99 -11.46 10.35 9.14
CA THR A 99 -10.70 9.12 9.33
C THR A 99 -9.35 9.18 8.61
N THR A 100 -8.54 8.13 8.75
CA THR A 100 -7.28 7.96 8.01
C THR A 100 -7.57 7.42 6.60
N GLU A 101 -6.59 7.46 5.68
CA GLU A 101 -6.75 6.85 4.35
C GLU A 101 -7.15 5.35 4.43
N GLU A 102 -6.66 4.63 5.45
CA GLU A 102 -7.05 3.25 5.71
C GLU A 102 -8.50 3.11 6.15
N GLY A 103 -9.02 4.09 6.89
CA GLY A 103 -10.40 4.10 7.36
C GLY A 103 -11.43 4.55 6.32
N GLU A 104 -11.02 5.23 5.25
CA GLU A 104 -11.92 5.63 4.14
C GLU A 104 -12.47 4.41 3.40
N ASP A 105 -11.60 3.45 3.09
CA ASP A 105 -11.93 2.20 2.39
C ASP A 105 -12.05 1.00 3.34
N ALA A 106 -12.31 1.25 4.63
CA ALA A 106 -12.46 0.20 5.61
C ALA A 106 -13.64 -0.73 5.29
N TRP A 107 -13.48 -2.00 5.66
CA TRP A 107 -14.51 -3.02 5.51
C TRP A 107 -15.70 -2.71 6.42
N VAL A 108 -16.91 -3.02 5.93
CA VAL A 108 -18.15 -2.85 6.70
C VAL A 108 -18.47 -4.15 7.44
N THR A 109 -18.81 -4.04 8.71
CA THR A 109 -19.41 -5.13 9.50
C THR A 109 -20.89 -4.86 9.71
N ALA A 110 -21.75 -5.79 9.32
CA ALA A 110 -23.18 -5.74 9.61
C ALA A 110 -23.52 -6.77 10.69
N LEU A 111 -24.15 -6.34 11.78
CA LEU A 111 -24.54 -7.21 12.89
C LEU A 111 -26.05 -7.22 13.09
N MET A 112 -26.64 -8.42 13.13
CA MET A 112 -28.03 -8.61 13.54
C MET A 112 -28.19 -8.39 15.04
N ILE A 113 -29.02 -7.42 15.43
CA ILE A 113 -29.23 -7.07 16.83
C ILE A 113 -30.72 -7.20 17.20
N GLU A 114 -30.99 -7.83 18.34
CA GLU A 114 -32.33 -7.98 18.91
C GLU A 114 -32.89 -6.62 19.37
N ASN A 115 -34.21 -6.44 19.21
CA ASN A 115 -34.90 -5.23 19.64
C ASN A 115 -36.21 -5.51 20.40
N LEU A 116 -36.38 -6.69 20.98
CA LEU A 116 -37.48 -6.95 21.93
C LEU A 116 -37.50 -5.92 23.08
N ALA A 117 -38.67 -5.38 23.39
CA ALA A 117 -38.89 -4.46 24.49
C ALA A 117 -38.83 -5.19 25.85
N SER A 118 -37.62 -5.41 26.38
CA SER A 118 -37.37 -6.04 27.68
C SER A 118 -36.06 -5.54 28.28
N ASP A 119 -35.97 -5.56 29.61
CA ASP A 119 -34.75 -5.14 30.35
C ASP A 119 -33.53 -6.02 30.07
N SER A 120 -33.74 -7.24 29.55
CA SER A 120 -32.67 -8.15 29.14
C SER A 120 -32.08 -7.84 27.77
N VAL A 121 -32.73 -6.97 26.98
CA VAL A 121 -32.33 -6.62 25.60
C VAL A 121 -31.98 -5.14 25.49
N ARG A 122 -32.78 -4.28 26.14
CA ARG A 122 -32.62 -2.83 26.07
C ARG A 122 -32.06 -2.29 27.38
N PRO A 123 -31.11 -1.34 27.33
CA PRO A 123 -30.47 -0.79 26.14
C PRO A 123 -29.48 -1.77 25.48
N GLN A 124 -29.37 -1.72 24.15
CA GLN A 124 -28.39 -2.49 23.39
C GLN A 124 -26.97 -1.93 23.58
N PRO A 125 -26.01 -2.69 24.12
CA PRO A 125 -24.61 -2.26 24.16
C PRO A 125 -24.04 -2.11 22.74
N GLY A 126 -23.18 -1.11 22.54
CA GLY A 126 -22.44 -0.87 21.29
C GLY A 126 -23.28 -0.36 20.10
N LEU A 127 -24.61 -0.27 20.23
CA LEU A 127 -25.47 0.19 19.13
C LEU A 127 -25.18 1.65 18.73
N GLY A 128 -24.75 2.48 19.69
CA GLY A 128 -24.41 3.89 19.45
C GLY A 128 -23.14 4.12 18.63
N ASP A 129 -22.29 3.11 18.51
CA ASP A 129 -21.05 3.17 17.74
C ASP A 129 -21.27 2.77 16.27
N ALA A 130 -22.48 2.37 15.90
CA ALA A 130 -22.84 2.03 14.54
C ALA A 130 -22.98 3.29 13.68
N GLY A 131 -22.38 3.27 12.48
CA GLY A 131 -22.53 4.34 11.50
C GLY A 131 -23.93 4.39 10.87
N ILE A 132 -24.56 3.22 10.69
CA ILE A 132 -25.91 3.08 10.16
C ILE A 132 -26.66 2.00 10.95
N VAL A 133 -27.95 2.25 11.24
CA VAL A 133 -28.84 1.25 11.84
C VAL A 133 -30.13 1.18 11.02
N TYR A 134 -30.40 0.00 10.45
CA TYR A 134 -31.68 -0.30 9.82
C TYR A 134 -32.60 -1.00 10.82
N GLU A 135 -33.83 -0.52 10.95
CA GLU A 135 -34.89 -1.19 11.71
C GLU A 135 -35.96 -1.69 10.75
N THR A 136 -36.30 -2.98 10.84
CA THR A 136 -37.45 -3.54 10.11
C THR A 136 -38.26 -4.48 10.97
N LEU A 137 -39.51 -4.69 10.56
CA LEU A 137 -40.40 -5.66 11.20
C LEU A 137 -39.84 -7.07 11.06
N ALA A 138 -39.88 -7.79 12.17
CA ALA A 138 -39.61 -9.21 12.22
C ALA A 138 -40.84 -10.00 12.71
N GLU A 139 -40.62 -11.20 13.22
CA GLU A 139 -41.69 -12.09 13.64
C GLU A 139 -42.50 -11.52 14.81
N GLY A 140 -43.79 -11.87 14.83
CA GLY A 140 -44.64 -11.59 15.99
C GLY A 140 -44.86 -10.09 16.25
N GLY A 141 -44.59 -9.22 15.27
CA GLY A 141 -44.76 -7.77 15.39
C GLY A 141 -43.64 -7.06 16.15
N ILE A 142 -42.51 -7.73 16.39
CA ILE A 142 -41.31 -7.15 17.00
C ILE A 142 -40.34 -6.77 15.89
N THR A 143 -39.63 -5.66 16.02
CA THR A 143 -38.58 -5.25 15.08
C THR A 143 -37.22 -5.84 15.46
N ARG A 144 -36.28 -5.87 14.53
CA ARG A 144 -34.85 -6.10 14.81
C ARG A 144 -34.01 -5.08 14.04
N PHE A 145 -32.75 -4.98 14.43
CA PHE A 145 -31.79 -4.10 13.81
C PHE A 145 -30.76 -4.86 12.97
N VAL A 146 -30.30 -4.23 11.89
CA VAL A 146 -28.97 -4.44 11.32
C VAL A 146 -28.17 -3.19 11.62
N ALA A 147 -27.14 -3.33 12.45
CA ALA A 147 -26.20 -2.26 12.76
C ALA A 147 -24.94 -2.43 11.93
N MET A 148 -24.52 -1.36 11.24
CA MET A 148 -23.35 -1.34 10.37
C MET A 148 -22.23 -0.52 11.00
N PHE A 149 -21.04 -1.11 11.03
CA PHE A 149 -19.82 -0.53 11.55
C PHE A 149 -18.77 -0.49 10.44
N SER A 150 -17.84 0.46 10.51
CA SER A 150 -16.77 0.63 9.51
C SER A 150 -15.42 0.57 10.21
N GLY A 151 -14.52 -0.29 9.74
CA GLY A 151 -13.19 -0.42 10.32
C GLY A 151 -13.20 -1.02 11.72
N ASP A 152 -12.29 -0.54 12.57
CA ASP A 152 -12.15 -1.03 13.93
C ASP A 152 -13.35 -0.62 14.79
N ILE A 153 -13.90 -1.60 15.52
CA ILE A 153 -15.06 -1.40 16.38
C ILE A 153 -14.57 -1.19 17.82
N GLU A 154 -14.72 0.03 18.32
CA GLU A 154 -14.29 0.42 19.67
C GLU A 154 -15.19 -0.15 20.79
N ALA A 155 -16.37 -0.65 20.45
CA ALA A 155 -17.33 -1.18 21.40
C ALA A 155 -16.81 -2.47 22.07
N GLU A 156 -16.68 -2.46 23.40
CA GLU A 156 -16.31 -3.66 24.17
C GLU A 156 -17.34 -4.80 24.00
N LYS A 157 -18.62 -4.44 23.80
CA LYS A 157 -19.72 -5.39 23.64
C LYS A 157 -20.77 -4.84 22.69
N ILE A 158 -21.26 -5.70 21.79
CA ILE A 158 -22.34 -5.41 20.86
C ILE A 158 -23.42 -6.49 20.94
N GLY A 159 -24.69 -6.09 20.91
CA GLY A 159 -25.81 -7.04 20.81
C GLY A 159 -27.01 -6.66 21.68
N PRO A 160 -27.85 -7.63 22.09
CA PRO A 160 -27.72 -9.07 21.84
C PRO A 160 -27.78 -9.44 20.35
N ILE A 161 -26.90 -10.34 19.91
CA ILE A 161 -26.92 -10.85 18.53
C ILE A 161 -28.10 -11.78 18.32
N ARG A 162 -28.72 -11.70 17.14
CA ARG A 162 -29.97 -12.41 16.83
C ARG A 162 -29.91 -13.11 15.48
N SER A 163 -30.89 -13.96 15.25
CA SER A 163 -31.10 -14.69 14.00
C SER A 163 -31.40 -13.77 12.82
N SER A 164 -30.79 -14.08 11.69
CA SER A 164 -30.97 -13.42 10.39
C SER A 164 -32.36 -13.66 9.79
N ARG A 165 -32.76 -12.72 8.92
CA ARG A 165 -33.91 -12.81 8.02
C ARG A 165 -33.51 -12.34 6.63
N ASP A 166 -34.12 -12.95 5.63
CA ASP A 166 -33.86 -12.76 4.22
C ASP A 166 -33.99 -11.29 3.79
N TYR A 167 -35.01 -10.57 4.29
CA TYR A 167 -35.19 -9.16 3.97
C TYR A 167 -34.14 -8.21 4.57
N TYR A 168 -33.31 -8.65 5.53
CA TYR A 168 -32.16 -7.86 5.97
C TYR A 168 -30.96 -8.00 5.03
N LEU A 169 -30.91 -9.07 4.24
CA LEU A 169 -29.76 -9.39 3.39
C LEU A 169 -29.62 -8.42 2.22
N GLU A 170 -30.69 -7.75 1.82
CA GLU A 170 -30.63 -6.65 0.85
C GLU A 170 -29.71 -5.53 1.37
N PHE A 171 -29.96 -5.03 2.58
CA PHE A 171 -29.09 -4.03 3.22
C PHE A 171 -27.67 -4.55 3.41
N VAL A 172 -27.48 -5.79 3.85
CA VAL A 172 -26.12 -6.35 4.04
C VAL A 172 -25.35 -6.40 2.71
N SER A 173 -26.03 -6.79 1.63
CA SER A 173 -25.41 -6.96 0.30
C SER A 173 -25.05 -5.62 -0.34
N GLU A 174 -25.80 -4.55 -0.06
CA GLU A 174 -25.52 -3.20 -0.57
C GLU A 174 -24.12 -2.69 -0.18
N TYR A 175 -23.60 -3.14 0.97
CA TYR A 175 -22.32 -2.69 1.53
C TYR A 175 -21.21 -3.74 1.42
N ASP A 176 -21.44 -4.89 0.78
CA ASP A 176 -20.50 -6.03 0.74
C ASP A 176 -19.95 -6.38 2.15
N ALA A 177 -20.84 -6.31 3.16
CA ALA A 177 -20.47 -6.34 4.56
C ALA A 177 -20.13 -7.76 5.06
N LEU A 178 -19.21 -7.85 6.03
CA LEU A 178 -19.08 -9.03 6.89
C LEU A 178 -20.32 -9.10 7.79
N TYR A 179 -21.06 -10.21 7.73
CA TYR A 179 -22.36 -10.33 8.35
C TYR A 179 -22.36 -11.26 9.56
N GLY A 180 -22.52 -10.68 10.75
CA GLY A 180 -22.64 -11.41 12.01
C GLY A 180 -24.10 -11.62 12.43
N HIS A 181 -24.46 -12.87 12.70
CA HIS A 181 -25.79 -13.25 13.19
C HIS A 181 -25.74 -14.52 14.05
N MET A 182 -26.87 -14.92 14.64
CA MET A 182 -26.98 -16.17 15.41
C MET A 182 -28.13 -17.02 14.86
N GLY A 183 -27.79 -17.85 13.87
CA GLY A 183 -28.71 -18.63 13.05
C GLY A 183 -29.61 -17.76 12.16
N GLY A 184 -30.60 -18.37 11.51
CA GLY A 184 -31.50 -17.63 10.61
C GLY A 184 -32.75 -18.42 10.27
N SER A 185 -33.69 -17.77 9.56
CA SER A 185 -34.72 -18.53 8.86
C SER A 185 -34.08 -19.41 7.78
N PRO A 186 -34.70 -20.54 7.38
CA PRO A 186 -34.18 -21.36 6.29
C PRO A 186 -33.91 -20.56 5.02
N GLN A 187 -34.80 -19.61 4.69
CA GLN A 187 -34.68 -18.71 3.55
C GLN A 187 -33.46 -17.78 3.68
N ALA A 188 -33.21 -17.24 4.89
CA ALA A 188 -32.06 -16.38 5.11
C ALA A 188 -30.75 -17.15 4.96
N LEU A 189 -30.66 -18.36 5.54
CA LEU A 189 -29.46 -19.18 5.48
C LEU A 189 -29.15 -19.65 4.04
N GLU A 190 -30.18 -20.01 3.27
CA GLU A 190 -30.03 -20.33 1.85
C GLU A 190 -29.59 -19.09 1.06
N ALA A 191 -30.20 -17.93 1.31
CA ALA A 191 -29.88 -16.69 0.63
C ALA A 191 -28.47 -16.17 0.97
N ILE A 192 -27.99 -16.30 2.21
CA ILE A 192 -26.62 -15.95 2.60
C ILE A 192 -25.60 -16.68 1.73
N SER A 193 -25.78 -18.00 1.56
CA SER A 193 -24.92 -18.80 0.70
C SER A 193 -25.09 -18.46 -0.79
N GLY A 194 -26.34 -18.28 -1.25
CA GLY A 194 -26.65 -18.01 -2.65
C GLY A 194 -26.19 -16.63 -3.13
N LEU A 195 -26.19 -15.62 -2.25
CA LEU A 195 -25.73 -14.26 -2.52
C LEU A 195 -24.22 -14.09 -2.36
N GLY A 196 -23.52 -15.08 -1.78
CA GLY A 196 -22.09 -14.99 -1.50
C GLY A 196 -21.75 -14.00 -0.39
N ILE A 197 -22.67 -13.82 0.57
CA ILE A 197 -22.44 -12.94 1.73
C ILE A 197 -21.29 -13.49 2.58
N LYS A 198 -20.43 -12.59 3.06
CA LYS A 198 -19.33 -12.90 3.98
C LYS A 198 -19.93 -13.25 5.34
N ASP A 199 -20.12 -14.53 5.60
CA ASP A 199 -20.94 -15.03 6.71
C ASP A 199 -20.15 -15.30 8.00
N LEU A 200 -20.71 -14.86 9.13
CA LEU A 200 -20.25 -15.18 10.49
C LEU A 200 -21.45 -15.58 11.35
N ASP A 201 -21.75 -16.88 11.37
CA ASP A 201 -22.85 -17.44 12.17
C ASP A 201 -22.38 -17.91 13.56
N GLY A 202 -22.89 -17.22 14.58
CA GLY A 202 -22.72 -17.49 16.01
C GLY A 202 -23.16 -18.89 16.48
N MET A 203 -23.91 -19.65 15.66
CA MET A 203 -24.33 -21.01 15.98
C MET A 203 -23.24 -22.07 15.78
N TYR A 204 -22.21 -21.78 14.99
CA TYR A 204 -21.18 -22.75 14.56
C TYR A 204 -19.75 -22.37 14.94
N VAL A 205 -19.57 -21.26 15.67
CA VAL A 205 -18.27 -20.76 16.17
C VAL A 205 -17.97 -21.17 17.60
#